data_AF-A0A5Q4C3M6-F1
#
_entry.id   AF-A0A5Q4C3M6-F1
#
_cell.length_a   1.000
_cell.length_b   1.000
_cell.length_c   1.000
_cell.angle_alpha   90.00
_cell.angle_beta   90.00
_cell.angle_gamma   90.00
#
_symmetry.space_group_name_H-M   'P 1'
#
loop_
_entity.id
_entity.type
_entity.pdbx_description
1 polymer ?
#
loop_
_entity_poly.entity_id
_entity_poly.type
_entity_poly.pdbx_seq_one_letter_code
_entity_poly.pdbx_strand_id
1 'polypeptide(L)'
;MGGGPKVPYPKHVWSPAGGWYAQPANWKRNTAVIGAVMAGVVAVLWKISAEKEVRYVMPQEGRFFPSRYWSKQLIEYDREQAAKKAKDTAQAEAGQNS
;
A
#
# COMPACT_ATOMS: atom_id res chain seq x y z
N MET A 1 5.80 -21.79 -30.38
CA MET A 1 6.37 -20.57 -30.99
C MET A 1 7.80 -20.40 -30.50
N GLY A 2 8.78 -21.02 -31.17
CA GLY A 2 10.20 -20.88 -30.83
C GLY A 2 10.83 -19.82 -31.73
N GLY A 3 11.47 -18.80 -31.15
CA GLY A 3 12.20 -17.80 -31.93
C GLY A 3 13.29 -18.48 -32.77
N GLY A 4 13.47 -18.00 -33.99
CA GLY A 4 14.51 -18.50 -34.91
C GLY A 4 15.92 -18.46 -34.30
N PRO A 5 16.92 -19.03 -34.99
CA PRO A 5 18.28 -19.13 -34.49
C PRO A 5 18.83 -17.77 -34.03
N LYS A 6 19.55 -17.75 -32.90
CA LYS A 6 20.15 -16.52 -32.35
C LYS A 6 21.13 -15.92 -33.34
N VAL A 7 20.94 -14.66 -33.71
CA VAL A 7 21.87 -13.91 -34.57
C VAL A 7 23.19 -13.69 -33.81
N PRO A 8 24.37 -13.83 -34.45
CA PRO A 8 25.65 -13.52 -33.80
C PRO A 8 25.69 -12.07 -33.29
N TYR A 9 26.29 -11.88 -32.12
CA TYR A 9 26.41 -10.58 -31.46
C TYR A 9 27.77 -10.46 -30.73
N PRO A 10 28.29 -9.24 -30.52
CA PRO A 10 29.55 -9.03 -29.82
C PRO A 10 29.39 -9.34 -28.32
N LYS A 11 30.23 -10.25 -27.80
CA LYS A 11 30.14 -10.75 -26.42
C LYS A 11 30.79 -9.85 -25.37
N HIS A 12 31.63 -8.91 -25.79
CA HIS A 12 32.41 -8.03 -24.92
C HIS A 12 31.77 -6.64 -24.75
N VAL A 13 30.64 -6.38 -25.40
CA VAL A 13 29.90 -5.12 -25.25
C VAL A 13 29.01 -5.24 -24.03
N TRP A 14 29.11 -4.26 -23.13
CA TRP A 14 28.28 -4.16 -21.93
C TRP A 14 27.37 -2.94 -22.02
N SER A 15 26.13 -3.08 -21.54
CA SER A 15 25.19 -1.99 -21.33
C SER A 15 24.43 -2.21 -20.02
N PRO A 16 24.04 -1.12 -19.32
CA PRO A 16 23.32 -1.22 -18.04
C PRO A 16 21.96 -1.92 -18.17
N ALA A 17 21.32 -1.85 -19.33
CA ALA A 17 20.04 -2.53 -19.59
C ALA A 17 20.21 -4.02 -19.96
N GLY A 18 21.45 -4.51 -20.07
CA GLY A 18 21.77 -5.83 -20.60
C GLY A 18 22.27 -5.78 -22.03
N GLY A 19 22.08 -6.86 -22.78
CA GLY A 19 22.53 -6.99 -24.17
C GLY A 19 21.69 -7.99 -24.93
N TRP A 20 22.20 -8.46 -26.07
CA TRP A 20 21.49 -9.43 -26.90
C TRP A 20 21.18 -10.72 -26.14
N TYR A 21 19.89 -11.07 -26.11
CA TYR A 21 19.37 -12.30 -25.49
C TYR A 21 19.84 -12.52 -24.04
N ALA A 22 19.93 -11.45 -23.24
CA ALA A 22 20.38 -11.50 -21.87
C ALA A 22 19.55 -12.49 -21.04
N GLN A 23 20.17 -13.60 -20.63
CA GLN A 23 19.57 -14.62 -19.78
C GLN A 23 20.58 -15.03 -18.70
N PRO A 24 20.83 -14.17 -17.70
CA PRO A 24 21.78 -14.48 -16.64
C PRO A 24 21.24 -15.65 -15.80
N ALA A 25 22.13 -16.54 -15.37
CA ALA A 25 21.77 -17.71 -14.56
C ALA A 25 21.03 -17.32 -13.25
N ASN A 26 21.33 -16.14 -12.70
CA ASN A 26 20.84 -15.67 -11.41
C ASN A 26 19.61 -14.75 -11.50
N TRP A 27 18.91 -14.70 -12.64
CA TRP A 27 17.80 -13.74 -12.85
C TRP A 27 16.74 -13.81 -11.73
N LYS A 28 16.37 -15.01 -11.26
CA LYS A 28 15.37 -15.19 -10.19
C LYS A 28 15.77 -14.49 -8.90
N ARG A 29 17.03 -14.69 -8.47
CA ARG A 29 17.55 -14.09 -7.24
C ARG A 29 17.62 -12.57 -7.38
N ASN A 30 18.11 -12.07 -8.51
CA ASN A 30 18.23 -10.64 -8.74
C ASN A 30 16.84 -9.96 -8.74
N THR A 31 15.85 -10.56 -9.40
CA THR A 31 14.46 -10.07 -9.37
C THR A 31 13.88 -10.11 -7.96
N ALA A 32 14.12 -11.18 -7.19
CA ALA A 32 13.66 -11.26 -5.80
C ALA A 32 14.25 -10.15 -4.92
N VAL A 33 15.55 -9.86 -5.06
CA VAL A 33 16.22 -8.78 -4.33
C VAL A 33 15.63 -7.42 -4.69
N ILE A 34 15.51 -7.11 -5.99
CA ILE A 34 14.93 -5.83 -6.43
C ILE A 34 13.47 -5.72 -5.98
N GLY A 35 12.69 -6.79 -6.08
CA GLY A 35 11.30 -6.84 -5.61
C GLY A 35 11.19 -6.56 -4.10
N ALA A 36 12.08 -7.14 -3.29
CA ALA A 36 12.11 -6.91 -1.85
C ALA A 36 12.46 -5.45 -1.51
N VAL A 37 13.45 -4.87 -2.20
CA VAL A 37 13.82 -3.46 -2.03
C VAL A 37 12.66 -2.54 -2.39
N MET A 38 12.01 -2.78 -3.54
CA MET A 38 10.85 -2.00 -3.98
C MET A 38 9.69 -2.09 -2.99
N ALA A 39 9.39 -3.29 -2.48
CA ALA A 39 8.36 -3.49 -1.47
C ALA A 39 8.67 -2.73 -0.17
N GLY A 40 9.93 -2.74 0.27
CA GLY A 40 10.39 -1.98 1.44
C GLY A 40 10.20 -0.48 1.27
N VAL A 41 10.59 0.07 0.11
CA VAL A 41 10.40 1.50 -0.19
C VAL A 41 8.92 1.88 -0.21
N VAL A 42 8.09 1.09 -0.88
CA VAL A 42 6.64 1.31 -0.94
C VAL A 42 6.02 1.25 0.46
N ALA A 43 6.41 0.30 1.31
CA ALA A 43 5.88 0.19 2.66
C ALA A 43 6.21 1.42 3.53
N VAL A 44 7.43 1.95 3.45
CA VAL A 44 7.84 3.16 4.19
C VAL A 44 7.07 4.38 3.70
N LEU A 45 7.01 4.59 2.38
CA LEU A 45 6.28 5.71 1.80
C LEU A 45 4.78 5.63 2.09
N TRP A 46 4.20 4.43 2.03
CA TRP A 46 2.79 4.21 2.37
C TRP A 46 2.51 4.55 3.83
N LYS A 47 3.37 4.12 4.77
CA LYS A 47 3.24 4.49 6.19
C LYS A 47 3.26 6.00 6.38
N ILE A 48 4.24 6.70 5.80
CA ILE A 48 4.35 8.17 5.89
C ILE A 48 3.10 8.83 5.29
N SER A 49 2.65 8.35 4.13
CA SER A 49 1.45 8.86 3.48
C SER A 49 0.20 8.68 4.36
N ALA A 50 0.05 7.52 4.99
CA ALA A 50 -1.10 7.21 5.84
C ALA A 50 -1.11 8.04 7.15
N GLU A 51 0.06 8.36 7.70
CA GLU A 51 0.21 9.23 8.87
C GLU A 51 -0.04 10.71 8.52
N LYS A 52 0.33 11.15 7.31
CA LYS A 52 0.17 12.53 6.86
C LYS A 52 -1.13 12.80 6.11
N GLU A 53 -1.97 11.79 5.88
CA GLU A 53 -3.25 11.98 5.22
C GLU A 53 -4.17 12.82 6.10
N VAL A 54 -4.56 13.98 5.58
CA VAL A 54 -5.55 14.88 6.20
C VAL A 54 -6.68 15.13 5.21
N ARG A 55 -7.91 15.04 5.72
CA ARG A 55 -9.17 15.29 5.04
C ARG A 55 -9.88 16.43 5.73
N TYR A 56 -10.27 17.41 4.92
CA TYR A 56 -11.05 18.57 5.38
C TYR A 56 -12.53 18.25 5.55
N VAL A 57 -13.04 17.29 4.78
CA VAL A 57 -14.42 16.82 4.86
C VAL A 57 -14.40 15.36 5.27
N MET A 58 -15.03 15.07 6.40
CA MET A 58 -15.11 13.70 6.90
C MET A 58 -16.11 12.87 6.08
N PRO A 59 -15.81 11.58 5.84
CA PRO A 59 -16.71 10.68 5.12
C PRO A 59 -18.04 10.50 5.84
N GLN A 60 -19.12 10.31 5.07
CA GLN A 60 -20.42 9.95 5.64
C GLN A 60 -20.35 8.59 6.36
N GLU A 61 -21.13 8.46 7.43
CA GLU A 61 -21.26 7.21 8.16
C GLU A 61 -21.73 6.07 7.22
N GLY A 62 -21.14 4.88 7.37
CA GLY A 62 -21.48 3.70 6.55
C GLY A 62 -20.86 3.64 5.15
N ARG A 63 -20.20 4.71 4.66
CA ARG A 63 -19.52 4.66 3.35
C ARG A 63 -18.21 3.86 3.41
N PHE A 64 -18.03 2.93 2.46
CA PHE A 64 -16.79 2.19 2.28
C PHE A 64 -15.73 3.01 1.52
N PHE A 65 -14.51 3.02 2.05
CA PHE A 65 -13.31 3.44 1.36
C PHE A 65 -12.11 2.78 2.06
N PRO A 66 -11.12 2.29 1.32
CA PRO A 66 -10.13 1.37 1.88
C PRO A 66 -9.16 2.08 2.84
N SER A 67 -8.89 3.37 2.64
CA SER A 67 -7.99 4.11 3.53
C SER A 67 -8.50 4.31 4.95
N ARG A 68 -9.79 4.05 5.21
CA ARG A 68 -10.36 4.02 6.56
C ARG A 68 -9.58 3.11 7.52
N TYR A 69 -8.93 2.08 7.00
CA TYR A 69 -8.20 1.09 7.79
C TYR A 69 -6.76 1.49 8.13
N TRP A 70 -6.17 2.47 7.44
CA TRP A 70 -4.75 2.83 7.64
C TRP A 70 -4.50 4.32 7.87
N SER A 71 -5.38 5.21 7.41
CA SER A 71 -5.20 6.65 7.58
C SER A 71 -5.44 7.04 9.03
N LYS A 72 -4.44 7.67 9.66
CA LYS A 72 -4.46 8.00 11.10
C LYS A 72 -5.69 8.83 11.49
N GLN A 73 -5.95 9.91 10.75
CA GLN A 73 -7.05 10.85 11.02
C GLN A 73 -8.42 10.16 11.00
N LEU A 74 -8.63 9.21 10.08
CA LEU A 74 -9.90 8.50 9.92
C LEU A 74 -10.13 7.50 11.04
N ILE A 75 -9.08 6.76 11.41
CA ILE A 75 -9.15 5.80 12.51
C ILE A 75 -9.46 6.53 13.82
N GLU A 76 -8.84 7.68 14.07
CA GLU A 76 -9.11 8.49 15.26
C GLU A 76 -10.55 9.04 15.25
N TYR A 77 -10.98 9.60 14.13
CA TYR A 77 -12.35 10.09 13.94
C TYR A 77 -13.40 9.00 14.18
N ASP A 78 -13.20 7.80 13.65
CA ASP A 78 -14.15 6.69 13.81
C ASP A 78 -14.25 6.23 15.27
N ARG A 79 -13.13 6.19 16.00
CA ARG A 79 -13.14 5.87 17.44
C ARG A 79 -13.90 6.92 18.24
N GLU A 80 -13.71 8.20 17.93
CA GLU A 80 -14.45 9.29 18.59
C GLU A 80 -15.95 9.20 18.34
N GLN A 81 -16.36 8.92 17.10
CA GLN A 81 -17.78 8.76 16.78
C GLN A 81 -18.40 7.56 17.49
N ALA A 82 -17.69 6.43 17.56
CA ALA A 82 -18.14 5.26 18.32
C ALA A 82 -18.28 5.57 19.82
N ALA A 83 -17.32 6.30 20.41
CA ALA A 83 -17.38 6.69 21.82
C ALA A 83 -18.51 7.68 22.12
N LYS A 84 -18.81 8.63 21.21
CA LYS A 84 -19.96 9.54 21.34
C LYS A 84 -21.27 8.77 21.31
N LYS A 85 -21.46 7.91 20.32
CA LYS A 85 -22.67 7.07 20.20
C LYS A 85 -22.90 6.22 21.45
N ALA A 86 -21.86 5.61 22.00
CA ALA A 86 -21.98 4.82 23.23
C ALA A 86 -22.44 5.66 24.44
N LYS A 87 -21.95 6.90 24.57
CA LYS A 87 -22.36 7.82 25.64
C LYS A 87 -23.81 8.27 25.46
N ASP A 88 -24.20 8.62 24.25
CA ASP A 88 -25.55 9.07 23.93
C ASP A 88 -26.58 7.96 24.20
N THR A 89 -26.25 6.71 23.83
CA THR A 89 -27.08 5.53 24.16
C THR A 89 -27.19 5.32 25.67
N ALA A 90 -26.08 5.38 26.41
CA ALA A 90 -26.10 5.21 27.87
C ALA A 90 -26.90 6.31 28.59
N GLN A 91 -26.84 7.55 28.10
CA GLN A 91 -27.65 8.65 28.63
C GLN A 91 -29.14 8.47 28.32
N ALA A 92 -29.47 8.00 27.11
CA ALA A 92 -30.85 7.71 26.74
C ALA A 92 -31.44 6.58 27.61
N GLU A 93 -30.67 5.53 27.88
CA GLU A 93 -31.09 4.43 28.77
C GLU A 93 -31.26 4.90 30.23
N ALA A 94 -30.35 5.74 30.74
CA ALA A 94 -30.45 6.29 32.09
C ALA A 94 -31.68 7.21 32.27
N GLY A 95 -32.01 8.01 31.25
CA GLY A 95 -33.19 8.87 31.25
C GLY A 95 -34.52 8.12 31.08
N GLN A 96 -34.52 6.92 30.49
CA GLN A 96 -35.72 6.06 30.40
C GLN A 96 -36.01 5.30 31.70
N ASN A 97 -34.99 5.09 32.54
CA ASN A 97 -35.10 4.35 33.80
C ASN A 97 -35.25 5.26 35.04
N SER A 98 -35.42 6.58 34.85
CA SER A 98 -35.69 7.58 35.90
C SER A 98 -37.12 8.09 35.81
#